data_AF-A0A838QI49-F1
#
_entry.id   AF-A0A838QI49-F1
#
_cell.length_a   1.000
_cell.length_b   1.000
_cell.length_c   1.000
_cell.angle_alpha   90.00
_cell.angle_beta   90.00
_cell.angle_gamma   90.00
#
_symmetry.space_group_name_H-M   'P 1'
#
loop_
_entity.id
_entity.type
_entity.pdbx_description
1 polymer ?
#
loop_
_entity_poly.entity_id
_entity_poly.type
_entity_poly.pdbx_seq_one_letter_code
_entity_poly.pdbx_strand_id
1 'polypeptide(L)'
;MTTTERPLRVILIAGSNRRQYNCPGVDSKSRALMLRMADRLPGHWDVDIEDLGNVYGRARIQSCNGCVSTSMALCVWPCNCYERDNKDEPDLMWDLDMYARLDAADAWAFIAPVNWYGPTSNLKLLFDRLVCANGGNPREDTIDHKNPEKAMAFDKTPEWKQLTRNHLEGRTAAFFSYGDGGGDEIGADGRPRLLRHPEYFDPAEEVKDDRDAYKPLVWQCRYGGIEVPDALWSHAYVGEGKPYSEMQSEDAARDPSFLAAFDGWAAQFVTHVEAKGRVEPGEYRAVGYKAPGHGFQDLKLKWRELRMSIGRAPEGSSPREQADQGLNRDATFHPDRSARDALDRK
;
A
#
# COMPACT_ATOMS: atom_id res chain seq x y z
N MET A 1 -5.59 29.46 3.89
CA MET A 1 -6.99 29.05 4.16
C MET A 1 -6.96 28.23 5.42
N THR A 2 -7.76 28.61 6.41
CA THR A 2 -7.98 27.76 7.59
C THR A 2 -8.69 26.47 7.14
N THR A 3 -8.62 25.41 7.94
CA THR A 3 -9.22 24.10 7.57
C THR A 3 -10.71 24.21 7.28
N THR A 4 -11.41 25.17 7.90
CA THR A 4 -12.84 25.43 7.68
C THR A 4 -13.16 26.11 6.33
N GLU A 5 -12.19 26.73 5.66
CA GLU A 5 -12.40 27.52 4.43
C GLU A 5 -12.12 26.76 3.14
N ARG A 6 -11.35 25.67 3.18
CA ARG A 6 -11.04 24.86 1.98
C ARG A 6 -12.19 23.91 1.62
N PRO A 7 -12.34 23.45 0.38
CA PRO A 7 -13.25 22.35 0.08
C PRO A 7 -12.84 21.07 0.84
N LEU A 8 -13.83 20.21 1.09
CA LEU A 8 -13.56 18.84 1.55
C LEU A 8 -12.86 18.12 0.41
N ARG A 9 -11.73 17.47 0.68
CA ARG A 9 -10.94 16.79 -0.33
C ARG A 9 -11.01 15.29 -0.15
N VAL A 10 -11.29 14.56 -1.22
CA VAL A 10 -11.27 13.10 -1.23
C VAL A 10 -10.37 12.58 -2.32
N ILE A 11 -9.82 11.40 -2.13
CA ILE A 11 -9.13 10.66 -3.19
C ILE A 11 -9.81 9.31 -3.41
N LEU A 12 -10.17 9.03 -4.66
CA LEU A 12 -10.72 7.75 -5.10
C LEU A 12 -9.64 6.97 -5.84
N ILE A 13 -9.43 5.72 -5.45
CA ILE A 13 -8.36 4.88 -5.96
C ILE A 13 -8.93 3.61 -6.56
N ALA A 14 -8.75 3.44 -7.87
CA ALA A 14 -8.97 2.17 -8.53
C ALA A 14 -7.74 1.28 -8.30
N GLY A 15 -7.92 0.21 -7.52
CA GLY A 15 -6.84 -0.70 -7.13
C GLY A 15 -6.79 -1.98 -7.96
N SER A 16 -7.36 -2.06 -9.15
CA SER A 16 -7.15 -3.21 -10.03
C SER A 16 -5.71 -3.23 -10.56
N ASN A 17 -5.14 -4.42 -10.75
CA ASN A 17 -3.85 -4.55 -11.48
C ASN A 17 -4.00 -4.28 -12.99
N ARG A 18 -5.23 -4.27 -13.53
CA ARG A 18 -5.50 -3.97 -14.95
C ARG A 18 -5.69 -2.46 -15.14
N ARG A 19 -5.18 -1.93 -16.26
CA ARG A 19 -5.31 -0.53 -16.67
C ARG A 19 -5.52 -0.41 -18.18
N GLN A 20 -6.04 0.74 -18.58
CA GLN A 20 -6.17 1.18 -19.96
C GLN A 20 -4.94 0.83 -20.80
N TYR A 21 -5.16 0.10 -21.89
CA TYR A 21 -4.19 -0.21 -22.95
C TYR A 21 -3.00 -1.13 -22.59
N ASN A 22 -3.00 -1.84 -21.47
CA ASN A 22 -1.84 -2.67 -21.08
C ASN A 22 -2.12 -4.14 -20.70
N CYS A 23 -3.37 -4.56 -20.63
CA CYS A 23 -3.74 -5.93 -20.24
C CYS A 23 -4.85 -6.47 -21.16
N PRO A 24 -4.95 -7.78 -21.44
CA PRO A 24 -6.10 -8.33 -22.15
C PRO A 24 -7.41 -7.91 -21.47
N GLY A 25 -8.33 -7.31 -22.22
CA GLY A 25 -9.58 -6.75 -21.67
C GLY A 25 -9.48 -5.32 -21.11
N VAL A 26 -8.55 -4.52 -21.64
CA VAL A 26 -8.39 -3.04 -21.71
C VAL A 26 -8.80 -2.17 -20.51
N ASP A 27 -9.94 -2.34 -19.83
CA ASP A 27 -10.37 -1.49 -18.71
C ASP A 27 -10.85 -2.30 -17.50
N SER A 28 -10.45 -1.86 -16.30
CA SER A 28 -10.84 -2.54 -15.06
C SER A 28 -12.21 -2.09 -14.56
N LYS A 29 -12.93 -3.03 -13.93
CA LYS A 29 -14.16 -2.75 -13.17
C LYS A 29 -13.91 -1.69 -12.10
N SER A 30 -12.78 -1.75 -11.40
CA SER A 30 -12.38 -0.73 -10.42
C SER A 30 -12.35 0.67 -11.01
N ARG A 31 -11.77 0.84 -12.21
CA ARG A 31 -11.70 2.14 -12.88
C ARG A 31 -13.09 2.63 -13.27
N ALA A 32 -13.93 1.76 -13.82
CA ALA A 32 -15.31 2.11 -14.18
C ALA A 32 -16.14 2.54 -12.95
N LEU A 33 -16.02 1.80 -11.84
CA LEU A 33 -16.69 2.11 -10.58
C LEU A 33 -16.15 3.40 -9.94
N MET A 34 -14.84 3.62 -9.95
CA MET A 34 -14.22 4.86 -9.47
C MET A 34 -14.76 6.09 -10.22
N LEU A 35 -14.83 6.03 -11.56
CA LEU A 35 -15.41 7.10 -12.36
C LEU A 35 -16.89 7.29 -12.06
N ARG A 36 -17.65 6.18 -11.94
CA ARG A 36 -19.06 6.22 -11.56
C ARG A 36 -19.29 6.94 -10.24
N MET A 37 -18.45 6.69 -9.24
CA MET A 37 -18.50 7.36 -7.94
C MET A 37 -18.10 8.84 -8.08
N ALA A 38 -17.01 9.15 -8.78
CA ALA A 38 -16.57 10.53 -9.00
C ALA A 38 -17.68 11.41 -9.60
N ASP A 39 -18.42 10.91 -10.59
CA ASP A 39 -19.54 11.61 -11.24
C ASP A 39 -20.74 11.89 -10.30
N ARG A 40 -20.79 11.23 -9.14
CA ARG A 40 -21.92 11.29 -8.18
C ARG A 40 -21.55 11.96 -6.85
N LEU A 41 -20.28 12.29 -6.63
CA LEU A 41 -19.87 12.98 -5.43
C LEU A 41 -20.39 14.43 -5.41
N PRO A 42 -20.55 15.04 -4.23
CA PRO A 42 -21.00 16.43 -4.13
C PRO A 42 -20.08 17.39 -4.89
N GLY A 43 -20.67 18.27 -5.72
CA GLY A 43 -19.90 19.18 -6.58
C GLY A 43 -19.09 20.26 -5.84
N HIS A 44 -19.26 20.41 -4.52
CA HIS A 44 -18.47 21.30 -3.67
C HIS A 44 -17.23 20.63 -3.06
N TRP A 45 -16.98 19.36 -3.36
CA TRP A 45 -15.78 18.63 -2.94
C TRP A 45 -14.64 18.78 -3.97
N ASP A 46 -13.41 18.73 -3.48
CA ASP A 46 -12.21 18.54 -4.29
C ASP A 46 -11.97 17.03 -4.47
N VAL A 47 -12.30 16.51 -5.65
CA VAL A 47 -12.24 15.07 -5.94
C VAL A 47 -10.98 14.76 -6.74
N ASP A 48 -10.06 14.05 -6.09
CA ASP A 48 -8.86 13.49 -6.70
C ASP A 48 -9.10 12.02 -7.08
N ILE A 49 -8.54 11.55 -8.19
CA ILE A 49 -8.68 10.16 -8.65
C ILE A 49 -7.34 9.58 -9.11
N GLU A 50 -7.10 8.30 -8.83
CA GLU A 50 -5.95 7.58 -9.40
C GLU A 50 -6.29 6.12 -9.71
N ASP A 51 -5.74 5.63 -10.82
CA ASP A 51 -5.75 4.22 -11.19
C ASP A 51 -4.35 3.64 -10.95
N LEU A 52 -4.23 2.69 -10.02
CA LEU A 52 -2.95 2.04 -9.70
C LEU A 52 -2.58 0.89 -10.64
N GLY A 53 -3.40 0.59 -11.64
CA GLY A 53 -3.16 -0.55 -12.52
C GLY A 53 -1.85 -0.45 -13.31
N ASN A 54 -1.33 -1.62 -13.68
CA ASN A 54 -0.02 -1.74 -14.33
C ASN A 54 -0.08 -1.26 -15.79
N VAL A 55 0.94 -0.49 -16.20
CA VAL A 55 1.15 -0.06 -17.60
C VAL A 55 2.58 -0.40 -18.02
N TYR A 56 2.76 -0.97 -19.21
CA TYR A 56 4.07 -1.22 -19.80
C TYR A 56 4.79 0.11 -20.01
N GLY A 57 6.06 0.17 -19.61
CA GLY A 57 6.86 1.40 -19.72
C GLY A 57 6.54 2.48 -18.67
N ARG A 58 5.62 2.23 -17.74
CA ARG A 58 5.42 3.09 -16.56
C ARG A 58 6.16 2.53 -15.35
N ALA A 59 6.60 3.41 -14.46
CA ALA A 59 7.12 3.04 -13.16
C ALA A 59 6.15 2.10 -12.42
N ARG A 60 6.70 1.18 -11.63
CA ARG A 60 5.94 0.34 -10.70
C ARG A 60 5.98 0.98 -9.32
N ILE A 61 5.03 0.63 -8.45
CA ILE A 61 5.19 0.94 -7.03
C ILE A 61 6.31 0.03 -6.52
N GLN A 62 7.40 0.63 -6.04
CA GLN A 62 8.48 -0.14 -5.46
C GLN A 62 8.07 -0.67 -4.08
N SER A 63 8.61 -1.82 -3.67
CA SER A 63 8.31 -2.42 -2.37
C SER A 63 8.88 -1.63 -1.20
N CYS A 64 8.32 -1.79 0.00
CA CYS A 64 8.95 -1.23 1.19
C CYS A 64 10.26 -1.97 1.53
N ASN A 65 11.34 -1.23 1.80
CA ASN A 65 12.62 -1.81 2.24
C ASN A 65 12.64 -2.24 3.72
N GLY A 66 11.53 -2.05 4.46
CA GLY A 66 11.40 -2.54 5.82
C GLY A 66 12.29 -1.82 6.86
N CYS A 67 12.56 -0.52 6.68
CA CYS A 67 13.40 0.26 7.61
C CYS A 67 12.95 0.16 9.09
N VAL A 68 11.64 0.03 9.32
CA VAL A 68 11.05 -0.14 10.66
C VAL A 68 11.53 -1.41 11.37
N SER A 69 11.93 -2.45 10.64
CA SER A 69 12.49 -3.69 11.20
C SER A 69 13.86 -3.49 11.85
N THR A 70 14.46 -2.30 11.71
CA THR A 70 15.66 -1.88 12.44
C THR A 70 15.32 -0.89 13.56
N SER A 71 14.55 0.15 13.23
CA SER A 71 14.13 1.20 14.16
C SER A 71 13.02 2.04 13.53
N MET A 72 12.06 2.51 14.33
CA MET A 72 11.02 3.41 13.78
C MET A 72 11.63 4.75 13.35
N ALA A 73 12.67 5.22 14.02
CA ALA A 73 13.42 6.42 13.65
C ALA A 73 14.10 6.31 12.27
N LEU A 74 14.36 5.10 11.76
CA LEU A 74 14.92 4.86 10.43
C LEU A 74 13.86 4.93 9.31
N CYS A 75 12.59 4.72 9.66
CA CYS A 75 11.47 4.78 8.72
C CYS A 75 11.03 6.24 8.54
N VAL A 76 11.58 6.95 7.56
CA VAL A 76 11.33 8.39 7.38
C VAL A 76 9.94 8.64 6.78
N TRP A 77 9.29 9.74 7.20
CA TRP A 77 8.05 10.27 6.64
C TRP A 77 8.27 11.63 5.96
N PRO A 78 7.88 11.81 4.68
CA PRO A 78 7.54 10.78 3.70
C PRO A 78 8.71 9.83 3.41
N CYS A 79 8.42 8.65 2.85
CA CYS A 79 9.46 7.63 2.70
C CYS A 79 10.61 8.03 1.76
N ASN A 80 11.83 8.01 2.29
CA ASN A 80 13.07 8.33 1.59
C ASN A 80 13.80 7.11 0.99
N CYS A 81 13.12 5.97 0.75
CA CYS A 81 13.77 4.82 0.09
C CYS A 81 13.91 5.01 -1.43
N TYR A 82 13.04 5.81 -2.03
CA TYR A 82 13.00 6.10 -3.45
C TYR A 82 12.79 7.59 -3.63
N GLU A 83 12.90 8.07 -4.86
CA GLU A 83 12.74 9.46 -5.22
C GLU A 83 12.01 9.58 -6.56
N ARG A 84 11.52 10.79 -6.86
CA ARG A 84 10.85 11.08 -8.12
C ARG A 84 11.82 11.02 -9.29
N ASP A 85 11.36 10.55 -10.44
CA ASP A 85 12.09 10.57 -11.72
C ASP A 85 13.44 9.82 -11.69
N ASN A 86 13.62 8.90 -10.73
CA ASN A 86 14.83 8.08 -10.68
C ASN A 86 14.83 7.07 -11.83
N LYS A 87 15.92 7.03 -12.59
CA LYS A 87 16.06 6.16 -13.77
C LYS A 87 16.48 4.73 -13.43
N ASP A 88 17.24 4.57 -12.34
CA ASP A 88 17.77 3.28 -11.90
C ASP A 88 16.74 2.53 -11.04
N GLU A 89 15.95 3.27 -10.25
CA GLU A 89 14.90 2.79 -9.36
C GLU A 89 13.59 3.59 -9.55
N PRO A 90 12.92 3.50 -10.71
CA PRO A 90 11.68 4.25 -10.97
C PRO A 90 10.58 3.84 -9.97
N ASP A 91 9.95 4.82 -9.32
CA ASP A 91 8.93 4.60 -8.29
C ASP A 91 7.65 5.38 -8.56
N LEU A 92 6.58 4.63 -8.81
CA LEU A 92 5.28 5.19 -9.16
C LEU A 92 4.67 6.05 -8.04
N MET A 93 4.96 5.73 -6.78
CA MET A 93 4.45 6.49 -5.63
C MET A 93 4.95 7.94 -5.63
N TRP A 94 6.24 8.14 -5.90
CA TRP A 94 6.84 9.45 -5.98
C TRP A 94 6.47 10.18 -7.28
N ASP A 95 6.46 9.47 -8.40
CA ASP A 95 6.09 10.07 -9.69
C ASP A 95 4.65 10.61 -9.71
N LEU A 96 3.75 9.99 -8.93
CA LEU A 96 2.35 10.38 -8.78
C LEU A 96 2.05 11.32 -7.59
N ASP A 97 3.05 11.73 -6.81
CA ASP A 97 2.84 12.53 -5.60
C ASP A 97 1.92 11.85 -4.56
N MET A 98 1.90 10.52 -4.50
CA MET A 98 0.89 9.80 -3.70
C MET A 98 0.93 10.14 -2.21
N TYR A 99 2.11 10.33 -1.61
CA TYR A 99 2.22 10.75 -0.21
C TYR A 99 1.53 12.10 0.04
N ALA A 100 1.76 13.07 -0.84
CA ALA A 100 1.16 14.40 -0.74
C ALA A 100 -0.34 14.37 -1.01
N ARG A 101 -0.80 13.58 -1.98
CA ARG A 101 -2.23 13.45 -2.32
C ARG A 101 -3.03 12.78 -1.20
N LEU A 102 -2.48 11.74 -0.59
CA LEU A 102 -3.08 11.08 0.58
C LEU A 102 -3.09 11.98 1.81
N ASP A 103 -2.00 12.73 2.05
CA ASP A 103 -1.94 13.75 3.11
C ASP A 103 -2.90 14.93 2.85
N ALA A 104 -3.15 15.31 1.60
CA ALA A 104 -4.08 16.39 1.29
C ALA A 104 -5.55 16.01 1.51
N ALA A 105 -5.90 14.73 1.34
CA ALA A 105 -7.27 14.25 1.41
C ALA A 105 -7.77 14.08 2.85
N ASP A 106 -9.04 14.45 3.07
CA ASP A 106 -9.80 14.21 4.30
C ASP A 106 -10.30 12.76 4.39
N ALA A 107 -10.63 12.18 3.23
CA ALA A 107 -11.09 10.81 3.12
C ALA A 107 -10.56 10.10 1.88
N TRP A 108 -10.35 8.79 2.00
CA TRP A 108 -9.86 7.91 0.94
C TRP A 108 -10.91 6.85 0.63
N ALA A 109 -11.12 6.55 -0.66
CA ALA A 109 -11.99 5.46 -1.10
C ALA A 109 -11.21 4.52 -2.03
N PHE A 110 -11.03 3.27 -1.62
CA PHE A 110 -10.35 2.24 -2.39
C PHE A 110 -11.36 1.27 -3.00
N ILE A 111 -11.29 1.10 -4.32
CA ILE A 111 -12.19 0.23 -5.08
C ILE A 111 -11.33 -0.78 -5.83
N ALA A 112 -11.41 -2.07 -5.48
CA ALA A 112 -10.45 -3.05 -5.99
C ALA A 112 -10.99 -4.50 -5.92
N PRO A 113 -10.56 -5.41 -6.82
CA PRO A 113 -10.97 -6.80 -6.77
C PRO A 113 -10.29 -7.56 -5.62
N VAL A 114 -10.83 -8.73 -5.29
CA VAL A 114 -10.11 -9.76 -4.52
C VAL A 114 -9.27 -10.62 -5.47
N ASN A 115 -7.99 -10.81 -5.14
CA ASN A 115 -7.11 -11.75 -5.82
C ASN A 115 -6.68 -12.84 -4.83
N TRP A 116 -7.08 -14.10 -5.05
CA TRP A 116 -6.66 -15.26 -4.24
C TRP A 116 -6.77 -15.05 -2.72
N TYR A 117 -7.86 -14.47 -2.21
CA TYR A 117 -8.07 -14.13 -0.78
C TYR A 117 -7.30 -12.91 -0.25
N GLY A 118 -6.70 -12.08 -1.11
CA GLY A 118 -6.01 -10.86 -0.71
C GLY A 118 -6.37 -9.64 -1.58
N PRO A 119 -5.87 -8.45 -1.19
CA PRO A 119 -5.94 -7.29 -2.06
C PRO A 119 -5.01 -7.46 -3.26
N THR A 120 -5.18 -6.63 -4.28
CA THR A 120 -4.25 -6.64 -5.41
C THR A 120 -2.85 -6.22 -4.99
N SER A 121 -1.85 -6.71 -5.72
CA SER A 121 -0.44 -6.43 -5.43
C SER A 121 -0.11 -4.93 -5.42
N ASN A 122 -0.63 -4.15 -6.37
CA ASN A 122 -0.35 -2.71 -6.42
C ASN A 122 -1.00 -1.95 -5.26
N LEU A 123 -2.24 -2.32 -4.88
CA LEU A 123 -2.87 -1.74 -3.71
C LEU A 123 -2.12 -2.11 -2.42
N LYS A 124 -1.68 -3.36 -2.29
CA LYS A 124 -0.87 -3.80 -1.15
C LYS A 124 0.47 -3.05 -1.07
N LEU A 125 1.13 -2.83 -2.21
CA LEU A 125 2.37 -2.07 -2.29
C LEU A 125 2.18 -0.61 -1.86
N LEU A 126 1.09 0.04 -2.28
CA LEU A 126 0.73 1.38 -1.78
C LEU A 126 0.71 1.40 -0.24
N PHE A 127 0.00 0.45 0.38
CA PHE A 127 -0.10 0.35 1.83
C PHE A 127 1.22 -0.03 2.52
N ASP A 128 2.02 -0.92 1.94
CA ASP A 128 3.35 -1.26 2.47
C ASP A 128 4.29 -0.05 2.49
N ARG A 129 4.12 0.86 1.52
CA ARG A 129 4.87 2.12 1.45
C ARG A 129 4.35 3.18 2.43
N LEU A 130 3.14 3.02 2.97
CA LEU A 130 2.56 3.91 4.00
C LEU A 130 2.90 3.51 5.44
N VAL A 131 3.71 2.47 5.67
CA VAL A 131 4.18 2.12 7.04
C VAL A 131 4.84 3.32 7.73
N CYS A 132 5.55 4.16 6.97
CA CYS A 132 6.17 5.39 7.49
C CYS A 132 5.17 6.43 8.03
N ALA A 133 3.91 6.40 7.61
CA ALA A 133 2.89 7.32 8.14
C ALA A 133 2.57 7.05 9.61
N ASN A 134 2.85 5.83 10.11
CA ASN A 134 2.53 5.38 11.46
C ASN A 134 3.76 5.47 12.37
N GLY A 135 4.12 6.69 12.77
CA GLY A 135 5.24 6.92 13.70
C GLY A 135 6.59 7.20 13.04
N GLY A 136 6.67 7.21 11.70
CA GLY A 136 7.93 7.41 10.98
C GLY A 136 8.58 8.77 11.26
N ASN A 137 9.88 8.87 11.01
CA ASN A 137 10.69 10.04 11.34
C ASN A 137 10.49 11.17 10.32
N PRO A 138 9.93 12.33 10.70
CA PRO A 138 9.79 13.48 9.81
C PRO A 138 11.07 14.32 9.67
N ARG A 139 12.12 14.00 10.45
CA ARG A 139 13.39 14.75 10.53
C ARG A 139 14.56 13.84 10.24
N GLU A 140 14.74 13.52 8.97
CA GLU A 140 15.81 12.65 8.49
C GLU A 140 17.24 13.09 8.90
N ASP A 141 17.45 14.40 9.08
CA ASP A 141 18.72 14.97 9.51
C ASP A 141 19.20 14.46 10.88
N THR A 142 18.27 13.98 11.72
CA THR A 142 18.58 13.36 13.02
C THR A 142 19.35 12.03 12.91
N ILE A 143 19.35 11.40 11.72
CA ILE A 143 19.94 10.07 11.50
C ILE A 143 20.98 10.04 10.36
N ASP A 144 21.48 11.18 9.88
CA ASP A 144 22.46 11.26 8.77
C ASP A 144 22.08 10.48 7.49
N HIS A 145 20.80 10.39 7.13
CA HIS A 145 20.29 9.65 5.97
C HIS A 145 20.64 8.13 5.99
N LYS A 146 19.64 7.30 6.28
CA LYS A 146 19.73 5.83 6.28
C LYS A 146 20.86 5.25 7.16
N ASN A 147 21.31 5.94 8.21
CA ASN A 147 22.26 5.39 9.17
C ASN A 147 21.53 4.59 10.27
N PRO A 148 21.64 3.25 10.30
CA PRO A 148 20.88 2.43 11.26
C PRO A 148 21.37 2.62 12.70
N GLU A 149 22.67 2.79 12.96
CA GLU A 149 23.17 2.96 14.32
C GLU A 149 22.69 4.27 14.94
N LYS A 150 22.69 5.36 14.17
CA LYS A 150 22.14 6.64 14.61
C LYS A 150 20.64 6.55 14.85
N ALA A 151 19.90 5.91 13.95
CA ALA A 151 18.47 5.71 14.12
C ALA A 151 18.14 4.90 15.40
N MET A 152 18.80 3.74 15.60
CA MET A 152 18.60 2.92 16.81
C MET A 152 18.95 3.64 18.11
N ALA A 153 19.93 4.55 18.08
CA ALA A 153 20.25 5.40 19.22
C ALA A 153 19.18 6.48 19.43
N PHE A 154 18.75 7.15 18.36
CA PHE A 154 17.75 8.22 18.40
C PHE A 154 16.37 7.72 18.89
N ASP A 155 15.95 6.52 18.46
CA ASP A 155 14.69 5.85 18.85
C ASP A 155 14.53 5.68 20.38
N LYS A 156 15.64 5.76 21.13
CA LYS A 156 15.67 5.61 22.60
C LYS A 156 15.68 6.95 23.34
N THR A 157 15.66 8.07 22.63
CA THR A 157 15.77 9.41 23.21
C THR A 157 14.40 9.98 23.62
N PRO A 158 14.35 10.92 24.60
CA PRO A 158 13.13 11.68 24.87
C PRO A 158 12.68 12.55 23.70
N GLU A 159 13.63 13.06 22.89
CA GLU A 159 13.34 13.86 21.70
C GLU A 159 12.53 13.06 20.68
N TRP A 160 12.91 11.81 20.42
CA TRP A 160 12.14 10.93 19.54
C TRP A 160 10.68 10.76 19.98
N LYS A 161 10.44 10.60 21.29
CA LYS A 161 9.08 10.49 21.85
C LYS A 161 8.21 11.72 21.60
N GLN A 162 8.81 12.89 21.38
CA GLN A 162 8.10 14.12 21.01
C GLN A 162 7.87 14.24 19.50
N LEU A 163 8.72 13.58 18.71
CA LEU A 163 8.70 13.65 17.26
C LEU A 163 7.76 12.62 16.63
N THR A 164 7.84 11.36 17.09
CA THR A 164 7.06 10.24 16.55
C THR A 164 5.56 10.41 16.79
N ARG A 165 4.77 10.18 15.74
CA ARG A 165 3.31 10.32 15.73
C ARG A 165 2.71 9.69 14.48
N ASN A 166 1.40 9.50 14.47
CA ASN A 166 0.67 9.18 13.25
C ASN A 166 0.52 10.44 12.39
N HIS A 167 1.10 10.45 11.20
CA HIS A 167 1.12 11.64 10.33
C HIS A 167 -0.19 11.84 9.56
N LEU A 168 -0.96 10.76 9.39
CA LEU A 168 -2.19 10.74 8.61
C LEU A 168 -3.46 10.55 9.45
N GLU A 169 -3.35 10.66 10.78
CA GLU A 169 -4.45 10.48 11.73
C GLU A 169 -5.64 11.43 11.46
N GLY A 170 -6.83 10.98 11.86
CA GLY A 170 -8.08 11.74 11.77
C GLY A 170 -8.83 11.56 10.45
N ARG A 171 -8.23 10.95 9.44
CA ARG A 171 -8.86 10.66 8.13
C ARG A 171 -9.86 9.52 8.19
N THR A 172 -10.71 9.44 7.16
CA THR A 172 -11.60 8.30 6.92
C THR A 172 -11.09 7.51 5.73
N ALA A 173 -11.01 6.18 5.84
CA ALA A 173 -10.78 5.30 4.71
C ALA A 173 -12.00 4.38 4.50
N ALA A 174 -12.31 4.12 3.23
CA ALA A 174 -13.38 3.26 2.79
C ALA A 174 -12.85 2.25 1.77
N PHE A 175 -13.36 1.02 1.83
CA PHE A 175 -12.95 -0.09 0.98
C PHE A 175 -14.18 -0.77 0.38
N PHE A 176 -14.27 -0.77 -0.94
CA PHE A 176 -15.21 -1.58 -1.70
C PHE A 176 -14.44 -2.66 -2.45
N SER A 177 -14.50 -3.89 -1.95
CA SER A 177 -13.95 -5.04 -2.66
C SER A 177 -15.03 -5.74 -3.49
N TYR A 178 -14.61 -6.46 -4.52
CA TYR A 178 -15.51 -7.30 -5.31
C TYR A 178 -14.82 -8.55 -5.83
N GLY A 179 -15.59 -9.60 -6.10
CA GLY A 179 -15.09 -10.88 -6.56
C GLY A 179 -16.17 -11.67 -7.30
N ASP A 180 -15.76 -12.74 -7.97
CA ASP A 180 -16.66 -13.63 -8.73
C ASP A 180 -16.97 -14.94 -7.99
N GLY A 181 -16.52 -15.08 -6.74
CA GLY A 181 -16.74 -16.29 -5.94
C GLY A 181 -16.13 -17.57 -6.55
N GLY A 182 -15.12 -17.43 -7.42
CA GLY A 182 -14.55 -18.55 -8.17
C GLY A 182 -15.27 -18.85 -9.48
N GLY A 183 -16.14 -17.96 -9.96
CA GLY A 183 -16.81 -18.06 -11.27
C GLY A 183 -17.57 -19.38 -11.43
N ASP A 184 -17.34 -20.07 -12.55
CA ASP A 184 -17.90 -21.39 -12.85
C ASP A 184 -16.98 -22.56 -12.44
N GLU A 185 -15.90 -22.28 -11.70
CA GLU A 185 -14.92 -23.29 -11.27
C GLU A 185 -15.37 -24.05 -10.03
N ILE A 186 -16.35 -23.55 -9.27
CA ILE A 186 -16.84 -24.19 -8.06
C ILE A 186 -17.73 -25.40 -8.40
N GLY A 187 -17.44 -26.53 -7.75
CA GLY A 187 -18.15 -27.79 -7.84
C GLY A 187 -19.33 -27.88 -6.87
N ALA A 188 -20.16 -28.91 -7.04
CA ALA A 188 -21.36 -29.11 -6.22
C ALA A 188 -21.04 -29.37 -4.73
N ASP A 189 -19.81 -29.79 -4.41
CA ASP A 189 -19.33 -30.03 -3.06
C ASP A 189 -18.66 -28.79 -2.43
N GLY A 190 -18.73 -27.63 -3.09
CA GLY A 190 -18.14 -26.37 -2.64
C GLY A 190 -16.64 -26.25 -2.90
N ARG A 191 -16.03 -27.16 -3.65
CA ARG A 191 -14.59 -27.15 -3.97
C ARG A 191 -14.34 -26.73 -5.42
N PRO A 192 -13.17 -26.13 -5.74
CA PRO A 192 -12.77 -25.95 -7.13
C PRO A 192 -12.68 -27.29 -7.87
N ARG A 193 -13.32 -27.39 -9.05
CA ARG A 193 -13.44 -28.61 -9.87
C ARG A 193 -12.11 -29.22 -10.28
N LEU A 194 -11.05 -28.42 -10.33
CA LEU A 194 -9.71 -28.84 -10.77
C LEU A 194 -8.83 -29.37 -9.63
N LEU A 195 -9.30 -29.35 -8.37
CA LEU A 195 -8.52 -29.87 -7.24
C LEU A 195 -8.27 -31.38 -7.39
N ARG A 196 -6.98 -31.76 -7.44
CA ARG A 196 -6.55 -33.17 -7.40
C ARG A 196 -6.43 -33.73 -5.97
N HIS A 197 -6.29 -32.83 -5.00
CA HIS A 197 -6.14 -33.13 -3.57
C HIS A 197 -7.28 -32.43 -2.79
N PRO A 198 -8.54 -32.87 -2.94
CA PRO A 198 -9.69 -32.23 -2.31
C PRO A 198 -9.62 -32.19 -0.77
N GLU A 199 -8.81 -33.05 -0.17
CA GLU A 199 -8.53 -33.07 1.27
C GLU A 199 -7.74 -31.85 1.78
N TYR A 200 -7.10 -31.08 0.90
CA TYR A 200 -6.40 -29.84 1.27
C TYR A 200 -7.32 -28.62 1.34
N PHE A 201 -8.57 -28.78 0.94
CA PHE A 201 -9.55 -27.71 0.91
C PHE A 201 -10.83 -28.18 1.58
N ASP A 202 -11.06 -27.71 2.81
CA ASP A 202 -12.35 -27.84 3.48
C ASP A 202 -13.18 -26.58 3.22
N PRO A 203 -14.25 -26.65 2.41
CA PRO A 203 -15.14 -25.51 2.21
C PRO A 203 -15.73 -24.99 3.52
N ALA A 204 -15.80 -25.78 4.59
CA ALA A 204 -16.27 -25.28 5.89
C ALA A 204 -15.29 -24.28 6.54
N GLU A 205 -13.99 -24.43 6.28
CA GLU A 205 -12.91 -23.59 6.83
C GLU A 205 -12.56 -22.39 5.95
N GLU A 206 -13.05 -22.35 4.70
CA GLU A 206 -12.84 -21.23 3.79
C GLU A 206 -13.42 -19.91 4.35
N VAL A 207 -12.72 -18.81 4.09
CA VAL A 207 -13.16 -17.45 4.40
C VAL A 207 -14.57 -17.21 3.86
N LYS A 208 -15.49 -16.79 4.74
CA LYS A 208 -16.93 -16.66 4.42
C LYS A 208 -17.34 -15.30 3.92
N ASP A 209 -16.57 -14.29 4.27
CA ASP A 209 -16.84 -12.91 3.92
C ASP A 209 -15.60 -12.34 3.24
N ASP A 210 -15.64 -12.25 1.91
CA ASP A 210 -14.50 -11.83 1.10
C ASP A 210 -14.09 -10.36 1.32
N ARG A 211 -14.86 -9.60 2.11
CA ARG A 211 -14.35 -8.31 2.61
C ARG A 211 -13.12 -8.51 3.50
N ASP A 212 -13.02 -9.66 4.20
CA ASP A 212 -11.88 -9.99 5.08
C ASP A 212 -10.55 -10.13 4.32
N ALA A 213 -10.58 -10.29 2.99
CA ALA A 213 -9.38 -10.17 2.16
C ALA A 213 -8.68 -8.81 2.34
N TYR A 214 -9.42 -7.76 2.72
CA TYR A 214 -8.90 -6.40 2.92
C TYR A 214 -8.62 -6.06 4.39
N LYS A 215 -8.89 -6.99 5.31
CA LYS A 215 -8.71 -6.82 6.75
C LYS A 215 -7.30 -6.33 7.13
N PRO A 216 -6.19 -6.80 6.54
CA PRO A 216 -4.87 -6.25 6.86
C PRO A 216 -4.74 -4.75 6.54
N LEU A 217 -5.32 -4.28 5.44
CA LEU A 217 -5.29 -2.86 5.06
C LEU A 217 -6.17 -2.01 5.99
N VAL A 218 -7.35 -2.51 6.32
CA VAL A 218 -8.28 -1.88 7.27
C VAL A 218 -7.62 -1.70 8.64
N TRP A 219 -6.97 -2.74 9.15
CA TRP A 219 -6.29 -2.66 10.44
C TRP A 219 -5.04 -1.79 10.39
N GLN A 220 -4.33 -1.71 9.26
CA GLN A 220 -3.24 -0.77 9.10
C GLN A 220 -3.74 0.69 9.19
N CYS A 221 -4.87 1.02 8.57
CA CYS A 221 -5.51 2.34 8.71
C CYS A 221 -5.85 2.62 10.18
N ARG A 222 -6.60 1.70 10.81
CA ARG A 222 -7.05 1.86 12.21
C ARG A 222 -5.87 2.00 13.18
N TYR A 223 -4.80 1.22 12.96
CA TYR A 223 -3.56 1.31 13.75
C TYR A 223 -2.89 2.69 13.62
N GLY A 224 -2.99 3.32 12.46
CA GLY A 224 -2.48 4.66 12.17
C GLY A 224 -3.44 5.82 12.50
N GLY A 225 -4.53 5.57 13.22
CA GLY A 225 -5.52 6.61 13.56
C GLY A 225 -6.41 7.06 12.40
N ILE A 226 -6.46 6.28 11.32
CA ILE A 226 -7.40 6.48 10.21
C ILE A 226 -8.60 5.57 10.45
N GLU A 227 -9.77 6.15 10.64
CA GLU A 227 -10.95 5.33 10.86
C GLU A 227 -11.36 4.60 9.58
N VAL A 228 -11.88 3.40 9.75
CA VAL A 228 -12.58 2.64 8.72
C VAL A 228 -13.88 2.17 9.35
N PRO A 229 -14.98 2.92 9.25
CA PRO A 229 -16.27 2.48 9.74
C PRO A 229 -16.66 1.16 9.06
N ASP A 230 -17.28 0.23 9.80
CA ASP A 230 -17.68 -1.07 9.23
C ASP A 230 -18.65 -0.92 8.05
N ALA A 231 -19.49 0.12 8.05
CA ALA A 231 -20.37 0.45 6.92
C ALA A 231 -19.59 0.85 5.65
N LEU A 232 -18.36 1.34 5.79
CA LEU A 232 -17.51 1.75 4.68
C LEU A 232 -16.53 0.64 4.23
N TRP A 233 -16.63 -0.56 4.81
CA TRP A 233 -15.85 -1.74 4.43
C TRP A 233 -16.79 -2.84 3.96
N SER A 234 -16.90 -2.98 2.64
CA SER A 234 -17.90 -3.84 2.00
C SER A 234 -17.30 -4.69 0.89
N HIS A 235 -17.96 -5.81 0.62
CA HIS A 235 -17.70 -6.69 -0.52
C HIS A 235 -18.99 -6.88 -1.33
N ALA A 236 -18.86 -7.01 -2.64
CA ALA A 236 -19.95 -7.43 -3.51
C ALA A 236 -19.50 -8.49 -4.50
N TYR A 237 -20.29 -9.56 -4.59
CA TYR A 237 -20.10 -10.60 -5.60
C TYR A 237 -20.68 -10.17 -6.94
N VAL A 238 -20.01 -10.58 -8.02
CA VAL A 238 -20.47 -10.36 -9.38
C VAL A 238 -19.87 -11.41 -10.32
N GLY A 239 -20.71 -12.07 -11.10
CA GLY A 239 -20.27 -13.12 -12.04
C GLY A 239 -20.16 -14.53 -11.45
N GLU A 240 -20.71 -14.77 -10.26
CA GLU A 240 -20.79 -16.11 -9.68
C GLU A 240 -21.45 -17.11 -10.63
N GLY A 241 -20.85 -18.29 -10.77
CA GLY A 241 -21.33 -19.36 -11.66
C GLY A 241 -21.15 -19.09 -13.15
N LYS A 242 -20.49 -18.00 -13.55
CA LYS A 242 -20.21 -17.66 -14.95
C LYS A 242 -18.73 -17.85 -15.30
N PRO A 243 -18.41 -18.12 -16.57
CA PRO A 243 -17.04 -18.07 -17.04
C PRO A 243 -16.42 -16.69 -16.82
N TYR A 244 -15.13 -16.60 -16.46
CA TYR A 244 -14.43 -15.32 -16.25
C TYR A 244 -14.48 -14.38 -17.47
N SER A 245 -14.68 -14.90 -18.68
CA SER A 245 -14.86 -14.11 -19.90
C SER A 245 -16.16 -13.30 -19.91
N GLU A 246 -17.21 -13.75 -19.22
CA GLU A 246 -18.53 -13.11 -19.13
C GLU A 246 -18.67 -12.18 -17.92
N MET A 247 -17.53 -11.72 -17.41
CA MET A 247 -17.44 -10.88 -16.22
C MET A 247 -16.57 -9.64 -16.47
N GLN A 248 -16.77 -8.98 -17.62
CA GLN A 248 -16.11 -7.73 -17.96
C GLN A 248 -16.82 -6.52 -17.33
N SER A 249 -16.32 -5.32 -17.62
CA SER A 249 -16.85 -4.07 -17.05
C SER A 249 -18.28 -3.78 -17.51
N GLU A 250 -18.60 -4.11 -18.76
CA GLU A 250 -19.95 -4.01 -19.33
C GLU A 250 -20.95 -5.00 -18.70
N ASP A 251 -20.48 -6.16 -18.26
CA ASP A 251 -21.32 -7.17 -17.61
C ASP A 251 -21.62 -6.74 -16.17
N ALA A 252 -20.61 -6.27 -15.44
CA ALA A 252 -20.79 -5.67 -14.12
C ALA A 252 -21.76 -4.47 -14.15
N ALA A 253 -21.68 -3.65 -15.20
CA ALA A 253 -22.57 -2.50 -15.39
C ALA A 253 -24.03 -2.89 -15.72
N ARG A 254 -24.27 -4.15 -16.13
CA ARG A 254 -25.61 -4.68 -16.38
C ARG A 254 -26.18 -5.44 -15.20
N ASP A 255 -25.40 -5.69 -14.15
CA ASP A 255 -25.85 -6.35 -12.93
C ASP A 255 -26.47 -5.30 -11.96
N PRO A 256 -27.81 -5.27 -11.80
CA PRO A 256 -28.45 -4.25 -10.97
C PRO A 256 -28.13 -4.43 -9.49
N SER A 257 -27.90 -5.65 -9.03
CA SER A 257 -27.64 -5.96 -7.62
C SER A 257 -26.23 -5.50 -7.23
N PHE A 258 -25.26 -5.77 -8.08
CA PHE A 258 -23.88 -5.30 -7.91
C PHE A 258 -23.79 -3.77 -7.92
N LEU A 259 -24.44 -3.12 -8.88
CA LEU A 259 -24.46 -1.65 -8.93
C LEU A 259 -25.21 -1.02 -7.76
N ALA A 260 -26.31 -1.62 -7.30
CA ALA A 260 -27.02 -1.14 -6.12
C ALA A 260 -26.17 -1.25 -4.85
N ALA A 261 -25.40 -2.34 -4.70
CA ALA A 261 -24.46 -2.50 -3.59
C ALA A 261 -23.36 -1.42 -3.63
N PHE A 262 -22.77 -1.19 -4.80
CA PHE A 262 -21.75 -0.16 -4.99
C PHE A 262 -22.27 1.26 -4.73
N ASP A 263 -23.41 1.61 -5.33
CA ASP A 263 -24.01 2.94 -5.17
C ASP A 263 -24.47 3.19 -3.73
N GLY A 264 -24.99 2.15 -3.06
CA GLY A 264 -25.34 2.20 -1.64
C GLY A 264 -24.12 2.47 -0.75
N TRP A 265 -23.02 1.77 -0.98
CA TRP A 265 -21.75 2.02 -0.28
C TRP A 265 -21.21 3.43 -0.56
N ALA A 266 -21.25 3.90 -1.81
CA ALA A 266 -20.81 5.26 -2.17
C ALA A 266 -21.67 6.33 -1.49
N ALA A 267 -22.99 6.12 -1.37
CA ALA A 267 -23.88 7.03 -0.64
C ALA A 267 -23.58 7.06 0.87
N GLN A 268 -23.24 5.90 1.46
CA GLN A 268 -22.80 5.83 2.87
C GLN A 268 -21.48 6.56 3.07
N PHE A 269 -20.53 6.44 2.13
CA PHE A 269 -19.29 7.19 2.15
C PHE A 269 -19.56 8.71 2.16
N VAL A 270 -20.41 9.20 1.25
CA VAL A 270 -20.78 10.63 1.20
C VAL A 270 -21.39 11.09 2.51
N THR A 271 -22.36 10.34 3.02
CA THR A 271 -23.07 10.68 4.27
C THR A 271 -22.10 10.77 5.46
N HIS A 272 -21.22 9.78 5.59
CA HIS A 272 -20.25 9.72 6.68
C HIS A 272 -19.22 10.84 6.60
N VAL A 273 -18.63 11.03 5.43
CA VAL A 273 -17.55 12.00 5.22
C VAL A 273 -18.06 13.45 5.35
N GLU A 274 -19.26 13.75 4.83
CA GLU A 274 -19.87 15.08 5.02
C GLU A 274 -20.17 15.36 6.50
N ALA A 275 -20.72 14.37 7.21
CA ALA A 275 -21.05 14.49 8.63
C ALA A 275 -19.81 14.70 9.52
N LYS A 276 -18.71 14.00 9.21
CA LYS A 276 -17.44 14.15 9.92
C LYS A 276 -16.74 15.46 9.56
N GLY A 277 -16.80 15.86 8.30
CA GLY A 277 -16.16 17.06 7.79
C GLY A 277 -14.65 16.88 7.57
N ARG A 278 -13.94 17.99 7.71
CA ARG A 278 -12.55 18.14 7.26
C ARG A 278 -11.57 17.73 8.36
N VAL A 279 -10.41 17.26 7.93
CA VAL A 279 -9.30 16.88 8.80
C VAL A 279 -8.32 18.05 8.89
N GLU A 280 -7.89 18.37 10.11
CA GLU A 280 -6.83 19.35 10.33
C GLU A 280 -5.50 18.84 9.74
N PRO A 281 -4.77 19.67 9.00
CA PRO A 281 -3.40 19.40 8.59
C PRO A 281 -2.51 18.90 9.74
N GLY A 282 -1.78 17.81 9.52
CA GLY A 282 -0.72 17.38 10.44
C GLY A 282 0.46 18.36 10.48
N GLU A 283 1.29 18.28 11.52
CA GLU A 283 2.49 19.12 11.66
C GLU A 283 3.50 18.89 10.53
N TYR A 284 3.74 17.62 10.18
CA TYR A 284 4.71 17.21 9.16
C TYR A 284 4.00 16.79 7.87
N ARG A 285 3.64 17.78 7.07
CA ARG A 285 2.93 17.59 5.80
C ARG A 285 3.85 16.94 4.75
N ALA A 286 3.29 16.00 4.01
CA ALA A 286 3.85 15.53 2.75
C ALA A 286 3.54 16.52 1.61
N VAL A 287 2.43 17.26 1.71
CA VAL A 287 2.11 18.35 0.78
C VAL A 287 3.23 19.40 0.79
N GLY A 288 3.84 19.63 -0.37
CA GLY A 288 4.93 20.58 -0.53
C GLY A 288 6.29 20.09 -0.02
N TYR A 289 6.38 18.85 0.46
CA TYR A 289 7.65 18.25 0.85
C TYR A 289 8.58 18.13 -0.36
N LYS A 290 9.83 18.56 -0.17
CA LYS A 290 10.90 18.39 -1.14
C LYS A 290 11.98 17.54 -0.48
N ALA A 291 12.23 16.36 -1.06
CA ALA A 291 13.28 15.48 -0.57
C ALA A 291 14.62 16.23 -0.57
N PRO A 292 15.38 16.22 0.54
CA PRO A 292 16.71 16.82 0.57
C PRO A 292 17.68 16.04 -0.32
N GLY A 293 18.73 16.70 -0.80
CA GLY A 293 19.77 16.02 -1.59
C GLY A 293 20.70 15.17 -0.71
N HIS A 294 21.04 13.97 -1.16
CA HIS A 294 21.77 12.98 -0.34
C HIS A 294 23.17 12.59 -0.85
N GLY A 295 23.67 13.19 -1.93
CA GLY A 295 24.85 12.66 -2.65
C GLY A 295 26.09 12.32 -1.81
N PHE A 296 26.41 13.10 -0.76
CA PHE A 296 27.53 12.75 0.13
C PHE A 296 27.21 11.60 1.10
N GLN A 297 25.98 11.52 1.59
CA GLN A 297 25.54 10.42 2.45
C GLN A 297 25.37 9.12 1.65
N ASP A 298 24.87 9.21 0.41
CA ASP A 298 24.80 8.05 -0.51
C ASP A 298 26.17 7.45 -0.78
N LEU A 299 27.20 8.31 -0.95
CA LEU A 299 28.57 7.85 -1.12
C LEU A 299 29.07 7.10 0.13
N LYS A 300 28.73 7.58 1.33
CA LYS A 300 29.06 6.88 2.59
C LYS A 300 28.33 5.55 2.71
N LEU A 301 27.06 5.47 2.30
CA LEU A 301 26.30 4.23 2.29
C LEU A 301 26.92 3.22 1.33
N LYS A 302 27.25 3.62 0.10
CA LYS A 302 27.96 2.76 -0.87
C LYS A 302 29.31 2.27 -0.32
N TRP A 303 30.06 3.13 0.35
CA TRP A 303 31.32 2.73 1.00
C TRP A 303 31.09 1.73 2.13
N ARG A 304 30.03 1.93 2.93
CA ARG A 304 29.62 1.00 3.99
C ARG A 304 29.23 -0.36 3.41
N GLU A 305 28.43 -0.39 2.37
CA GLU A 305 28.03 -1.62 1.67
C GLU A 305 29.24 -2.39 1.15
N LEU A 306 30.20 -1.69 0.52
CA LEU A 306 31.46 -2.29 0.07
C LEU A 306 32.28 -2.86 1.24
N ARG A 307 32.31 -2.19 2.40
CA ARG A 307 32.97 -2.72 3.59
C ARG A 307 32.27 -3.97 4.14
N MET A 308 30.94 -3.98 4.12
CA MET A 308 30.15 -5.13 4.56
C MET A 308 30.35 -6.33 3.63
N SER A 309 30.37 -6.12 2.30
CA SER A 309 30.57 -7.20 1.32
C SER A 309 31.91 -7.91 1.46
N ILE A 310 32.93 -7.24 2.02
CA ILE A 310 34.25 -7.82 2.34
C ILE A 310 34.37 -8.38 3.77
N GLY A 311 33.25 -8.56 4.49
CA GLY A 311 33.21 -9.09 5.87
C GLY A 311 33.68 -8.09 6.94
N ARG A 312 33.78 -6.79 6.59
CA ARG A 312 34.23 -5.72 7.49
C ARG A 312 33.09 -4.81 7.91
N ALA A 313 32.03 -5.42 8.47
CA ALA A 313 30.94 -4.69 9.11
C ALA A 313 31.46 -3.73 10.20
N PRO A 314 30.81 -2.56 10.42
CA PRO A 314 31.19 -1.62 11.47
C PRO A 314 31.20 -2.28 12.86
N GLU A 315 32.13 -1.87 13.71
CA GLU A 315 32.21 -2.36 15.08
C GLU A 315 30.96 -1.94 15.89
N GLY A 316 30.44 -2.83 16.72
CA GLY A 316 29.22 -2.60 17.50
C GLY A 316 27.93 -2.51 16.67
N SER A 317 27.96 -2.87 15.38
CA SER A 317 26.78 -2.90 14.52
C SER A 317 26.10 -4.28 14.53
N SER A 318 24.79 -4.30 14.28
CA SER A 318 24.04 -5.57 14.17
C SER A 318 24.63 -6.52 13.11
N PRO A 319 25.05 -6.07 11.91
CA PRO A 319 25.72 -6.95 10.95
C PRO A 319 27.02 -7.59 11.48
N ARG A 320 27.80 -6.87 12.31
CA ARG A 320 28.99 -7.45 12.95
C ARG A 320 28.59 -8.53 13.95
N GLU A 321 27.62 -8.27 14.81
CA GLU A 321 27.14 -9.25 15.79
C GLU A 321 26.55 -10.50 15.12
N GLN A 322 25.84 -10.33 13.99
CA GLN A 322 25.31 -11.45 13.20
C GLN A 322 26.43 -12.28 12.57
N ALA A 323 27.49 -11.63 12.07
CA ALA A 323 28.67 -12.31 11.52
C ALA A 323 29.47 -13.06 12.60
N ASP A 324 29.66 -12.45 13.77
CA ASP A 324 30.38 -13.05 14.89
C ASP A 324 29.63 -14.28 15.45
N GLN A 325 28.30 -14.26 15.40
CA GLN A 325 27.45 -15.42 15.73
C GLN A 325 27.32 -16.44 14.58
N GLY A 326 27.83 -16.14 13.38
CA GLY A 326 27.70 -16.99 12.21
C GLY A 326 26.25 -17.19 11.73
N LEU A 327 25.37 -16.22 11.98
CA LEU A 327 23.94 -16.32 11.66
C LEU A 327 23.68 -16.30 10.16
N ASN A 328 24.43 -15.45 9.43
CA ASN A 328 24.27 -15.30 7.99
C ASN A 328 25.45 -15.91 7.24
N ARG A 329 25.16 -16.64 6.15
CA ARG A 329 26.15 -17.11 5.19
C ARG A 329 26.16 -16.16 4.00
N ASP A 330 26.59 -14.92 4.24
CA ASP A 330 26.51 -13.84 3.26
C ASP A 330 27.24 -14.20 1.97
N ALA A 331 26.64 -13.87 0.83
CA ALA A 331 27.23 -14.12 -0.49
C ALA A 331 28.43 -13.20 -0.80
N THR A 332 28.86 -12.36 0.15
CA THR A 332 29.98 -11.40 0.07
C THR A 332 29.91 -10.51 -1.18
N PHE A 333 30.73 -10.79 -2.20
CA PHE A 333 30.85 -10.06 -3.46
C PHE A 333 29.78 -10.39 -4.51
N HIS A 334 28.90 -11.34 -4.23
CA HIS A 334 27.89 -11.80 -5.17
C HIS A 334 26.47 -11.66 -4.60
N PRO A 335 25.99 -10.42 -4.37
CA PRO A 335 24.65 -10.19 -3.84
C PRO A 335 23.54 -10.71 -4.77
N ASP A 336 23.87 -10.98 -6.04
CA ASP A 336 23.03 -11.60 -7.06
C ASP A 336 22.95 -13.14 -6.97
N ARG A 337 23.88 -13.78 -6.25
CA ARG A 337 23.90 -15.24 -6.11
C ARG A 337 22.98 -15.71 -4.98
N SER A 338 22.32 -16.83 -5.21
CA SER A 338 21.44 -17.42 -4.21
C SER A 338 22.25 -18.00 -3.06
N ALA A 339 21.71 -17.94 -1.83
CA ALA A 339 22.28 -18.64 -0.68
C ALA A 339 22.42 -20.16 -0.92
N ARG A 340 21.67 -20.72 -1.89
CA ARG A 340 21.82 -22.09 -2.38
C ARG A 340 23.21 -22.37 -2.95
N ASP A 341 23.78 -21.43 -3.69
CA ASP A 341 25.09 -21.61 -4.35
C ASP A 341 26.25 -21.73 -3.34
N ALA A 342 26.02 -21.27 -2.10
CA ALA A 342 26.92 -21.43 -0.97
C ALA A 342 26.67 -22.73 -0.17
N LEU A 343 25.46 -23.30 -0.25
CA LEU A 343 25.10 -24.59 0.37
C LEU A 343 25.63 -25.78 -0.43
N ASP A 344 25.57 -25.72 -1.76
CA ASP A 344 25.99 -26.80 -2.66
C ASP A 344 27.54 -26.97 -2.73
N ARG A 345 28.31 -26.17 -1.97
CA ARG A 345 29.79 -26.22 -1.88
C ARG A 345 30.32 -26.93 -0.62
N LYS A 346 29.46 -27.59 0.15
CA LYS A 346 29.83 -28.53 1.22
C LYS A 346 29.47 -29.93 0.81
#